data_AF-A0AAN7AMX6-F1
#
_entry.id   AF-A0AAN7AMX6-F1
#
_cell.length_a   1.000
_cell.length_b   1.000
_cell.length_c   1.000
_cell.angle_alpha   90.00
_cell.angle_beta   90.00
_cell.angle_gamma   90.00
#
_symmetry.space_group_name_H-M   'P 1'
#
loop_
_entity.id
_entity.type
_entity.pdbx_description
1 polymer ?
#
loop_
_entity_poly.entity_id
_entity_poly.type
_entity_poly.pdbx_seq_one_letter_code
_entity_poly.pdbx_strand_id
1 'polypeptide(L)'
;MRLTKVLLVLYALDSTGTQAVLTKTGSTCVLTPLSTDNARAARKRDFEAEVTAPRKRIGTTVLQERDLNPEEVWVDDPYSETKKGLWKPGTLGRYPRPEPSPGSSPPFESPLLERRSESRGAVPVILDSEVDNDDLGDFPSVELEIRQTKVLDDTPQLLEAFKQCGKDGIVILSPGNYSIRQVMNTTSLSNCSIEMHSATLVWSVDNISYWRSRCFSVTYAGRCTAWLLGGRDVSLRGFGTTLFDGNGQTWIDLAKGQANLDGRPISLTVWRGTNIFIDGITWRMAQFWHTFVAYSQNVTMTNLDMSTWTNSQYKSVNTDGTNTWNSKDVRIANWTVKCGDDCISVKGNSTNIHVSNVTCYESGAMVVGSIGSNSRQPDYVENVVFENVNLNHSSNAAWIKTYPGTGYVRNITFRNIRFSDVNQPIYVTSCIYSYQNCDSSRIPITNVRWENITGTSRYNVAVGIHCSGGAPCDGFHFENIDIKPKAGGNAKVLCSNIKNQASSGLQCTGPCPGSHPQQLSGNV
;
A
#
# COMPACT_ATOMS: atom_id res chain seq x y z
N MET A 1 8.92 22.26 61.06
CA MET A 1 9.39 22.97 59.85
C MET A 1 10.26 22.00 59.05
N ARG A 2 9.77 21.46 57.93
CA ARG A 2 10.60 20.97 56.81
C ARG A 2 9.68 20.60 55.65
N LEU A 3 9.88 21.32 54.55
CA LEU A 3 9.16 21.22 53.29
C LEU A 3 9.37 19.83 52.67
N THR A 4 8.27 19.17 52.32
CA THR A 4 8.31 18.07 51.35
C THR A 4 8.36 18.70 49.95
N LYS A 5 9.53 18.66 49.31
CA LYS A 5 9.68 19.06 47.91
C LYS A 5 8.84 18.14 47.03
N VAL A 6 7.82 18.69 46.40
CA VAL A 6 7.16 18.09 45.23
C VAL A 6 8.12 18.26 44.06
N LEU A 7 8.76 17.17 43.63
CA LEU A 7 9.46 17.13 42.35
C LEU A 7 8.47 16.60 41.32
N LEU A 8 7.80 17.52 40.64
CA LEU A 8 7.01 17.23 39.45
C LEU A 8 8.00 17.09 38.30
N VAL A 9 8.29 15.87 37.86
CA VAL A 9 9.03 15.64 36.62
C VAL A 9 8.03 15.29 35.52
N LEU A 10 7.67 16.30 34.73
CA LEU A 10 7.02 16.12 33.44
C LEU A 10 8.06 15.60 32.45
N TYR A 11 8.06 14.29 32.23
CA TYR A 11 8.62 13.74 31.00
C TYR A 11 7.50 13.60 29.99
N ALA A 12 7.66 14.28 28.85
CA ALA A 12 6.92 13.99 27.63
C ALA A 12 7.30 12.56 27.19
N LEU A 13 6.47 11.59 27.55
CA LEU A 13 6.55 10.25 27.01
C LEU A 13 5.92 10.27 25.62
N ASP A 14 6.78 10.22 24.61
CA ASP A 14 6.43 9.68 23.31
C ASP A 14 6.15 8.17 23.49
N SER A 15 4.92 7.83 23.89
CA SER A 15 4.47 6.44 24.06
C SER A 15 3.02 6.30 23.62
N THR A 16 2.78 6.33 22.32
CA THR A 16 1.46 6.07 21.70
C THR A 16 1.10 4.59 21.60
N GLY A 17 1.82 3.71 22.29
CA GLY A 17 1.51 2.28 22.31
C GLY A 17 0.46 1.96 23.37
N THR A 18 -0.60 1.26 22.99
CA THR A 18 -1.43 0.51 23.93
C THR A 18 -1.23 -0.99 23.65
N GLN A 19 -1.55 -1.88 24.59
CA GLN A 19 -1.78 -3.29 24.27
C GLN A 19 -3.28 -3.49 24.45
N ALA A 20 -4.02 -3.48 23.35
CA ALA A 20 -5.46 -3.55 23.35
C ALA A 20 -5.92 -4.83 24.06
N VAL A 21 -6.95 -4.71 24.89
CA VAL A 21 -7.58 -5.86 25.52
C VAL A 21 -8.63 -6.39 24.57
N LEU A 22 -8.51 -7.67 24.22
CA LEU A 22 -9.52 -8.41 23.48
C LEU A 22 -10.51 -9.04 24.46
N THR A 23 -11.79 -8.71 24.33
CA THR A 23 -12.89 -9.40 25.02
C THR A 23 -13.80 -10.07 23.99
N LYS A 24 -14.32 -11.25 24.32
CA LYS A 24 -15.26 -11.99 23.48
C LYS A 24 -16.55 -12.25 24.24
N THR A 25 -17.69 -11.94 23.61
CA THR A 25 -19.04 -12.26 24.10
C THR A 25 -19.84 -12.83 22.93
N GLY A 26 -20.16 -14.13 22.99
CA GLY A 26 -20.81 -14.81 21.86
C GLY A 26 -19.94 -14.78 20.60
N SER A 27 -20.49 -14.31 19.48
CA SER A 27 -19.79 -14.12 18.19
C SER A 27 -19.19 -12.71 18.02
N THR A 28 -19.18 -11.90 19.09
CA THR A 28 -18.63 -10.54 19.06
C THR A 28 -17.31 -10.47 19.80
N CYS A 29 -16.28 -9.94 19.12
CA CYS A 29 -14.98 -9.64 19.68
C CYS A 29 -14.82 -8.13 19.75
N VAL A 30 -14.43 -7.59 20.90
CA VAL A 30 -14.19 -6.17 21.11
C VAL A 30 -12.73 -5.95 21.50
N LEU A 31 -12.02 -5.12 20.74
CA LEU A 31 -10.70 -4.64 21.13
C LEU A 31 -10.83 -3.26 21.76
N THR A 32 -10.32 -3.10 22.97
CA THR A 32 -10.27 -1.80 23.66
C THR A 32 -8.83 -1.39 23.92
N PRO A 33 -8.35 -0.25 23.39
CA PRO A 33 -6.99 0.20 23.63
C PRO A 33 -6.84 0.59 25.10
N LEU A 34 -5.75 0.16 25.73
CA LEU A 34 -5.43 0.56 27.10
C LEU A 34 -4.90 2.00 27.12
N SER A 35 -5.74 2.99 27.44
CA SER A 35 -5.23 4.33 27.73
C SER A 35 -4.20 4.27 28.88
N THR A 36 -3.30 5.26 28.94
CA THR A 36 -2.35 5.42 30.07
C THR A 36 -3.05 5.42 31.43
N ASP A 37 -4.31 5.85 31.50
CA ASP A 37 -5.14 5.84 32.72
C ASP A 37 -5.72 4.44 33.04
N ASN A 38 -6.16 3.69 32.03
CA ASN A 38 -6.72 2.35 32.21
C ASN A 38 -5.66 1.26 32.40
N ALA A 39 -4.45 1.45 31.86
CA ALA A 39 -3.31 0.57 32.12
C ALA A 39 -2.92 0.56 33.62
N ARG A 40 -3.16 1.66 34.34
CA ARG A 40 -2.93 1.77 35.79
C ARG A 40 -3.98 1.01 36.59
N ALA A 41 -5.25 1.06 36.17
CA ALA A 41 -6.36 0.35 36.81
C ALA A 41 -6.37 -1.17 36.52
N ALA A 42 -5.93 -1.59 35.34
CA ALA A 42 -5.77 -3.01 34.99
C ALA A 42 -4.61 -3.64 35.78
N ARG A 43 -3.44 -2.99 35.82
CA ARG A 43 -2.29 -3.48 36.62
C ARG A 43 -2.55 -3.46 38.12
N LYS A 44 -3.37 -2.52 38.62
CA LYS A 44 -3.77 -2.51 40.03
C LYS A 44 -4.63 -3.71 40.40
N ARG A 45 -5.50 -4.17 39.49
CA ARG A 45 -6.31 -5.38 39.68
C ARG A 45 -5.48 -6.66 39.65
N ASP A 46 -4.48 -6.74 38.76
CA ASP A 46 -3.58 -7.91 38.72
C ASP A 46 -2.66 -7.96 39.96
N PHE A 47 -2.20 -6.81 40.46
CA PHE A 47 -1.40 -6.75 41.70
C PHE A 47 -2.24 -7.07 42.95
N GLU A 48 -3.51 -6.64 43.01
CA GLU A 48 -4.42 -7.00 44.11
C GLU A 48 -4.81 -8.49 44.09
N ALA A 49 -4.87 -9.13 42.91
CA ALA A 49 -5.08 -10.56 42.76
C ALA A 49 -3.84 -11.40 43.15
N GLU A 50 -2.63 -10.89 42.91
CA GLU A 50 -1.38 -11.57 43.28
C GLU A 50 -1.07 -11.44 44.79
N VAL A 51 -1.54 -10.37 45.44
CA VAL A 51 -1.38 -10.13 46.88
C VAL A 51 -2.42 -10.90 47.73
N THR A 52 -3.53 -11.38 47.15
CA THR A 52 -4.59 -12.09 47.87
C THR A 52 -4.52 -13.63 47.77
N ALA A 53 -3.54 -14.19 47.05
CA ALA A 53 -3.32 -15.64 47.05
C ALA A 53 -2.60 -16.10 48.35
N PRO A 54 -3.18 -17.01 49.15
CA PRO A 54 -2.51 -17.52 50.35
C PRO A 54 -1.28 -18.35 49.96
N ARG A 55 -0.09 -17.91 50.41
CA ARG A 55 1.15 -18.68 50.32
C ARG A 55 1.03 -20.00 51.09
N LYS A 56 0.74 -21.11 50.39
CA LYS A 56 0.99 -22.46 50.93
C LYS A 56 2.50 -22.69 50.98
N ARG A 57 3.05 -22.86 52.21
CA ARG A 57 4.36 -23.46 52.41
C ARG A 57 4.32 -24.89 51.88
N ILE A 58 5.11 -25.19 50.86
CA ILE A 58 5.42 -26.57 50.47
C ILE A 58 6.88 -26.81 50.87
N GLY A 59 7.06 -27.83 51.70
CA GLY A 59 8.36 -28.26 52.21
C GLY A 59 9.24 -28.80 51.09
N THR A 60 10.54 -28.58 51.28
CA THR A 60 11.64 -29.13 50.50
C THR A 60 11.61 -30.66 50.48
N THR A 61 11.71 -31.26 49.30
CA THR A 61 12.14 -32.65 49.13
C THR A 61 13.14 -32.69 47.99
N VAL A 62 14.36 -33.11 48.32
CA VAL A 62 15.47 -33.38 47.41
C VAL A 62 15.20 -34.73 46.74
N LEU A 63 15.23 -34.78 45.40
CA LEU A 63 15.33 -36.03 44.65
C LEU A 63 16.31 -35.88 43.48
N GLN A 64 17.14 -36.91 43.36
CA GLN A 64 18.29 -37.11 42.48
C GLN A 64 17.99 -37.05 40.98
N GLU A 65 19.04 -36.68 40.24
CA GLU A 65 19.22 -36.82 38.79
C GLU A 65 18.96 -38.25 38.29
N ARG A 66 18.25 -38.34 37.16
CA ARG A 66 18.38 -39.44 36.18
C ARG A 66 18.24 -38.89 34.77
N ASP A 67 19.26 -39.16 33.97
CA ASP A 67 19.30 -39.02 32.51
C ASP A 67 18.25 -39.92 31.83
N LEU A 68 17.49 -39.38 30.88
CA LEU A 68 16.91 -40.14 29.76
C LEU A 68 16.72 -39.25 28.51
N ASN A 69 17.14 -39.81 27.37
CA ASN A 69 17.12 -39.30 25.99
C ASN A 69 15.76 -38.74 25.50
N PRO A 70 15.77 -37.82 24.52
CA PRO A 70 14.58 -37.48 23.73
C PRO A 70 14.42 -38.42 22.53
N GLU A 71 13.27 -39.12 22.44
CA GLU A 71 12.80 -39.69 21.19
C GLU A 71 12.05 -38.63 20.36
N GLU A 72 12.44 -38.53 19.09
CA GLU A 72 11.79 -37.76 18.04
C GLU A 72 10.44 -38.38 17.67
N VAL A 73 9.39 -37.56 17.54
CA VAL A 73 8.16 -37.93 16.83
C VAL A 73 7.97 -37.00 15.65
N TRP A 74 8.19 -37.56 14.47
CA TRP A 74 7.86 -37.00 13.17
C TRP A 74 6.35 -37.17 12.92
N VAL A 75 5.68 -36.11 12.47
CA VAL A 75 4.34 -36.19 11.87
C VAL A 75 4.48 -35.81 10.41
N ASP A 76 4.24 -36.79 9.55
CA ASP A 76 4.29 -36.71 8.09
C ASP A 76 3.21 -35.77 7.51
N ASP A 77 3.64 -34.92 6.58
CA ASP A 77 2.81 -34.22 5.59
C ASP A 77 2.91 -34.97 4.25
N PRO A 78 1.83 -35.59 3.74
CA PRO A 78 1.90 -36.36 2.51
C PRO A 78 1.42 -35.53 1.32
N TYR A 79 2.32 -34.86 0.59
CA TYR A 79 2.20 -34.66 -0.88
C TYR A 79 3.53 -34.18 -1.47
N SER A 80 4.48 -35.09 -1.70
CA SER A 80 5.50 -34.88 -2.72
C SER A 80 6.05 -36.22 -3.21
N GLU A 81 6.05 -36.40 -4.53
CA GLU A 81 6.92 -37.21 -5.41
C GLU A 81 6.09 -37.63 -6.64
N THR A 82 6.52 -37.58 -7.90
CA THR A 82 7.80 -37.37 -8.59
C THR A 82 7.45 -36.89 -10.02
N LYS A 83 8.27 -36.15 -10.78
CA LYS A 83 9.51 -36.62 -11.42
C LYS A 83 10.40 -35.46 -11.85
N LYS A 84 11.68 -35.61 -11.50
CA LYS A 84 12.83 -34.86 -12.03
C LYS A 84 13.14 -35.34 -13.45
N GLY A 85 13.34 -34.40 -14.37
CA GLY A 85 14.02 -34.60 -15.65
C GLY A 85 15.07 -33.51 -15.80
N LEU A 86 16.33 -33.91 -15.95
CA LEU A 86 17.48 -33.04 -16.14
C LEU A 86 17.38 -32.22 -17.43
N TRP A 87 17.75 -30.94 -17.40
CA TRP A 87 18.34 -30.25 -18.56
C TRP A 87 19.23 -29.08 -18.12
N LYS A 88 20.41 -28.97 -18.75
CA LYS A 88 21.47 -27.98 -18.48
C LYS A 88 21.14 -26.61 -19.10
N PRO A 89 21.67 -25.49 -18.58
CA PRO A 89 21.41 -24.16 -19.15
C PRO A 89 22.31 -23.89 -20.37
N GLY A 90 21.69 -23.65 -21.52
CA GLY A 90 22.32 -23.07 -22.71
C GLY A 90 21.95 -21.58 -22.84
N THR A 91 22.99 -20.76 -22.83
CA THR A 91 23.16 -19.44 -23.49
C THR A 91 21.96 -18.82 -24.21
N LEU A 92 21.48 -17.68 -23.71
CA LEU A 92 20.75 -16.67 -24.50
C LEU A 92 21.61 -15.41 -24.65
N GLY A 93 21.91 -15.10 -25.91
CA GLY A 93 22.84 -14.06 -26.34
C GLY A 93 22.38 -12.64 -26.07
N ARG A 94 23.35 -11.81 -25.68
CA ARG A 94 23.31 -10.35 -25.81
C ARG A 94 23.89 -9.99 -27.18
N TYR A 95 23.26 -9.05 -27.87
CA TYR A 95 23.80 -8.37 -29.06
C TYR A 95 23.74 -6.84 -28.82
N PRO A 96 24.58 -6.03 -29.48
CA PRO A 96 25.67 -5.34 -28.78
C PRO A 96 25.58 -3.81 -28.90
N ARG A 97 26.36 -3.11 -28.07
CA ARG A 97 26.80 -1.73 -28.36
C ARG A 97 28.22 -1.77 -28.95
N PRO A 98 28.55 -0.90 -29.90
CA PRO A 98 29.86 -0.91 -30.57
C PRO A 98 30.97 -0.30 -29.70
N GLU A 99 32.16 -0.89 -29.79
CA GLU A 99 33.43 -0.38 -29.23
C GLU A 99 34.08 0.72 -30.11
N PRO A 100 35.17 1.34 -29.62
CA PRO A 100 36.47 0.94 -30.17
C PRO A 100 37.63 0.77 -29.14
N SER A 101 38.28 -0.42 -29.16
CA SER A 101 39.73 -0.74 -29.32
C SER A 101 40.84 -0.12 -28.40
N PRO A 102 42.06 -0.73 -28.28
CA PRO A 102 42.48 -1.44 -27.07
C PRO A 102 43.83 -0.98 -26.45
N GLY A 103 44.11 -1.40 -25.20
CA GLY A 103 45.41 -1.23 -24.55
C GLY A 103 45.65 -2.18 -23.37
N SER A 104 46.37 -3.27 -23.64
CA SER A 104 47.28 -4.09 -22.79
C SER A 104 47.08 -4.23 -21.26
N SER A 105 46.84 -5.50 -20.83
CA SER A 105 47.03 -6.10 -19.49
C SER A 105 48.55 -6.28 -19.14
N PRO A 106 49.01 -6.80 -17.95
CA PRO A 106 48.41 -7.85 -17.07
C PRO A 106 48.67 -7.64 -15.54
N PRO A 107 48.70 -8.68 -14.65
CA PRO A 107 47.57 -9.13 -13.84
C PRO A 107 47.84 -9.13 -12.32
N PHE A 108 46.82 -9.25 -11.47
CA PHE A 108 47.02 -9.73 -10.08
C PHE A 108 45.83 -10.56 -9.57
N GLU A 109 46.17 -11.67 -8.93
CA GLU A 109 45.35 -12.78 -8.47
C GLU A 109 44.47 -12.45 -7.25
N SER A 110 43.36 -13.18 -7.09
CA SER A 110 42.56 -13.26 -5.86
C SER A 110 42.63 -14.68 -5.29
N PRO A 111 42.68 -14.85 -3.96
CA PRO A 111 42.30 -16.11 -3.33
C PRO A 111 40.92 -16.02 -2.66
N LEU A 112 40.13 -17.06 -2.93
CA LEU A 112 38.94 -17.50 -2.20
C LEU A 112 39.29 -17.90 -0.76
N LEU A 113 38.42 -17.60 0.20
CA LEU A 113 38.38 -18.32 1.49
C LEU A 113 36.93 -18.45 1.98
N GLU A 114 36.48 -19.71 2.04
CA GLU A 114 35.32 -20.19 2.78
C GLU A 114 35.47 -19.88 4.29
N ARG A 115 34.37 -19.53 4.97
CA ARG A 115 34.25 -19.80 6.42
C ARG A 115 32.86 -20.28 6.79
N ARG A 116 32.87 -21.45 7.42
CA ARG A 116 31.79 -22.09 8.17
C ARG A 116 31.48 -21.34 9.46
N SER A 117 30.24 -21.48 9.89
CA SER A 117 29.70 -21.09 11.19
C SER A 117 30.20 -21.98 12.32
N GLU A 118 30.63 -21.39 13.43
CA GLU A 118 30.61 -22.04 14.74
C GLU A 118 30.11 -21.05 15.81
N SER A 119 29.08 -21.48 16.53
CA SER A 119 28.56 -20.90 17.76
C SER A 119 29.48 -21.20 18.94
N ARG A 120 29.83 -20.19 19.75
CA ARG A 120 30.40 -20.41 21.09
C ARG A 120 29.70 -19.49 22.11
N GLY A 121 29.14 -20.12 23.13
CA GLY A 121 28.54 -19.49 24.30
C GLY A 121 29.59 -18.83 25.20
N ALA A 122 29.17 -17.80 25.92
CA ALA A 122 30.00 -17.06 26.84
C ALA A 122 30.09 -17.78 28.20
N VAL A 123 31.31 -17.82 28.73
CA VAL A 123 31.74 -18.34 30.04
C VAL A 123 31.65 -17.19 31.07
N PRO A 124 31.35 -17.44 32.37
CA PRO A 124 31.30 -16.39 33.38
C PRO A 124 32.72 -15.99 33.82
N VAL A 125 32.94 -14.69 34.01
CA VAL A 125 34.15 -14.15 34.63
C VAL A 125 33.95 -14.10 36.15
N ILE A 126 34.84 -14.78 36.89
CA ILE A 126 35.02 -14.68 38.34
C ILE A 126 35.99 -13.52 38.59
N LEU A 127 35.64 -12.60 39.49
CA LEU A 127 36.57 -11.61 40.03
C LEU A 127 36.71 -11.86 41.53
N ASP A 128 37.90 -12.30 41.93
CA ASP A 128 38.39 -12.23 43.31
C ASP A 128 38.71 -10.78 43.68
N SER A 129 38.33 -10.36 44.88
CA SER A 129 39.04 -9.33 45.61
C SER A 129 38.81 -9.47 47.11
N GLU A 130 39.91 -9.59 47.84
CA GLU A 130 40.04 -9.63 49.30
C GLU A 130 39.38 -8.40 49.95
N VAL A 131 38.78 -8.59 51.12
CA VAL A 131 38.12 -7.56 51.94
C VAL A 131 38.98 -7.30 53.17
N ASP A 132 39.53 -6.09 53.27
CA ASP A 132 39.97 -5.50 54.54
C ASP A 132 38.83 -4.60 55.08
N ASN A 133 38.52 -4.80 56.36
CA ASN A 133 37.53 -4.03 57.11
C ASN A 133 38.11 -2.69 57.56
N ASP A 134 37.43 -1.59 57.22
CA ASP A 134 37.14 -0.43 58.08
C ASP A 134 36.77 0.76 57.17
N ASP A 135 35.48 1.10 57.06
CA ASP A 135 34.95 2.43 57.39
C ASP A 135 33.44 2.50 57.11
N LEU A 136 32.71 3.15 58.02
CA LEU A 136 31.26 3.37 57.96
C LEU A 136 30.98 4.67 57.20
N GLY A 137 30.41 4.60 55.99
CA GLY A 137 29.89 5.80 55.34
C GLY A 137 29.46 5.61 53.89
N ASP A 138 28.25 6.07 53.58
CA ASP A 138 27.64 6.25 52.26
C ASP A 138 27.26 5.00 51.45
N PHE A 139 25.95 4.73 51.39
CA PHE A 139 25.38 3.77 50.45
C PHE A 139 25.28 4.44 49.06
N PRO A 140 25.95 3.91 48.01
CA PRO A 140 25.67 4.34 46.66
C PRO A 140 24.28 3.88 46.23
N SER A 141 23.57 4.78 45.58
CA SER A 141 22.29 4.51 44.92
C SER A 141 22.53 3.47 43.82
N VAL A 142 21.95 2.29 44.00
CA VAL A 142 21.84 1.29 42.92
C VAL A 142 20.84 1.83 41.91
N GLU A 143 21.34 2.41 40.82
CA GLU A 143 20.54 2.69 39.64
C GLU A 143 20.11 1.35 39.01
N LEU A 144 18.86 0.99 39.25
CA LEU A 144 18.20 -0.17 38.66
C LEU A 144 18.00 0.04 37.16
N GLU A 145 18.60 -0.88 36.41
CA GLU A 145 18.22 -1.41 35.09
C GLU A 145 17.37 -0.51 34.19
N ILE A 146 17.95 -0.18 33.03
CA ILE A 146 17.26 0.28 31.82
C ILE A 146 16.16 -0.74 31.49
N ARG A 147 14.92 -0.48 31.94
CA ARG A 147 13.74 -1.12 31.36
C ARG A 147 13.69 -0.70 29.91
N GLN A 148 14.03 -1.62 29.00
CA GLN A 148 13.60 -1.52 27.60
C GLN A 148 12.11 -1.19 27.63
N THR A 149 11.73 -0.01 27.16
CA THR A 149 10.33 0.35 26.97
C THR A 149 9.75 -0.69 26.02
N LYS A 150 8.90 -1.59 26.54
CA LYS A 150 8.25 -2.61 25.72
C LYS A 150 7.56 -1.89 24.57
N VAL A 151 8.06 -2.13 23.37
CA VAL A 151 7.51 -1.64 22.11
C VAL A 151 6.14 -2.30 21.93
N LEU A 152 5.06 -1.55 22.16
CA LEU A 152 3.69 -2.10 22.21
C LEU A 152 3.12 -2.30 20.80
N ASP A 153 2.56 -3.48 20.53
CA ASP A 153 2.01 -3.86 19.23
C ASP A 153 0.64 -4.50 19.43
N ASP A 154 -0.38 -3.93 18.80
CA ASP A 154 -1.78 -4.36 18.86
C ASP A 154 -2.13 -5.38 17.78
N THR A 155 -1.22 -5.60 16.81
CA THR A 155 -1.44 -6.50 15.69
C THR A 155 -1.81 -7.93 16.12
N PRO A 156 -1.16 -8.55 17.13
CA PRO A 156 -1.53 -9.89 17.59
C PRO A 156 -2.97 -9.97 18.12
N GLN A 157 -3.44 -8.96 18.86
CA GLN A 157 -4.81 -8.94 19.38
C GLN A 157 -5.83 -8.73 18.28
N LEU A 158 -5.52 -7.91 17.27
CA LEU A 158 -6.36 -7.73 16.08
C LEU A 158 -6.51 -9.06 15.31
N LEU A 159 -5.40 -9.73 15.02
CA LEU A 159 -5.42 -11.02 14.32
C LEU A 159 -6.17 -12.09 15.11
N GLU A 160 -6.03 -12.13 16.44
CA GLU A 160 -6.77 -13.06 17.28
C GLU A 160 -8.27 -12.76 17.28
N ALA A 161 -8.69 -11.49 17.29
CA ALA A 161 -10.10 -11.12 17.17
C ALA A 161 -10.70 -11.57 15.83
N PHE A 162 -9.99 -11.35 14.72
CA PHE A 162 -10.40 -11.84 13.40
C PHE A 162 -10.46 -13.36 13.35
N LYS A 163 -9.55 -14.06 14.03
CA LYS A 163 -9.59 -15.52 14.14
C LYS A 163 -10.80 -16.02 14.94
N GLN A 164 -11.13 -15.36 16.06
CA GLN A 164 -12.20 -15.79 16.96
C GLN A 164 -13.61 -15.41 16.52
N CYS A 165 -13.75 -14.30 15.80
CA CYS A 165 -15.05 -13.70 15.45
C CYS A 165 -15.16 -13.31 13.97
N GLY A 166 -14.19 -13.68 13.13
CA GLY A 166 -14.21 -13.39 11.70
C GLY A 166 -15.13 -14.28 10.85
N LYS A 167 -15.88 -15.18 11.49
CA LYS A 167 -16.90 -16.02 10.87
C LYS A 167 -18.21 -15.86 11.61
N ASP A 168 -19.27 -15.50 10.90
CA ASP A 168 -20.63 -15.30 11.44
C ASP A 168 -20.64 -14.40 12.70
N GLY A 169 -19.84 -13.34 12.66
CA GLY A 169 -19.48 -12.58 13.84
C GLY A 169 -19.15 -11.12 13.58
N ILE A 170 -18.82 -10.42 14.67
CA ILE A 170 -18.53 -8.99 14.67
C ILE A 170 -17.19 -8.76 15.36
N VAL A 171 -16.33 -7.97 14.73
CA VAL A 171 -15.07 -7.47 15.32
C VAL A 171 -15.19 -5.97 15.50
N ILE A 172 -15.19 -5.51 16.74
CA ILE A 172 -15.36 -4.10 17.12
C ILE A 172 -14.03 -3.55 17.63
N LEU A 173 -13.59 -2.42 17.07
CA LEU A 173 -12.52 -1.60 17.63
C LEU A 173 -13.15 -0.39 18.33
N SER A 174 -12.99 -0.35 19.64
CA SER A 174 -13.39 0.79 20.49
C SER A 174 -12.55 2.04 20.20
N PRO A 175 -13.00 3.23 20.61
CA PRO A 175 -12.23 4.46 20.44
C PRO A 175 -10.82 4.41 21.02
N GLY A 176 -9.86 4.93 20.25
CA GLY A 176 -8.47 5.11 20.69
C GLY A 176 -7.44 4.70 19.64
N ASN A 177 -6.17 4.69 20.05
CA ASN A 177 -5.03 4.45 19.16
C ASN A 177 -4.57 2.99 19.22
N TYR A 178 -4.34 2.41 18.05
CA TYR A 178 -3.85 1.05 17.86
C TYR A 178 -2.52 1.09 17.10
N SER A 179 -1.48 0.51 17.70
CA SER A 179 -0.16 0.42 17.08
C SER A 179 -0.06 -0.84 16.21
N ILE A 180 0.09 -0.65 14.91
CA ILE A 180 0.24 -1.73 13.92
C ILE A 180 1.72 -1.88 13.60
N ARG A 181 2.36 -2.95 14.10
CA ARG A 181 3.79 -3.23 13.86
C ARG A 181 4.05 -4.51 13.08
N GLN A 182 3.00 -5.25 12.73
CA GLN A 182 3.10 -6.45 11.92
C GLN A 182 2.15 -6.41 10.72
N VAL A 183 2.50 -7.18 9.69
CA VAL A 183 1.62 -7.38 8.53
C VAL A 183 0.40 -8.20 8.93
N MET A 184 -0.76 -7.89 8.36
CA MET A 184 -2.02 -8.55 8.67
C MET A 184 -2.55 -9.34 7.47
N ASN A 185 -2.96 -10.59 7.71
CA ASN A 185 -3.66 -11.39 6.72
C ASN A 185 -5.01 -11.84 7.30
N THR A 186 -6.07 -11.23 6.79
CA THR A 186 -7.45 -11.48 7.19
C THR A 186 -8.27 -11.92 5.97
N THR A 187 -7.74 -12.87 5.20
CA THR A 187 -8.37 -13.37 3.96
C THR A 187 -9.35 -14.52 4.17
N SER A 188 -9.46 -15.02 5.40
CA SER A 188 -10.32 -16.16 5.77
C SER A 188 -11.68 -15.76 6.36
N LEU A 189 -12.05 -14.48 6.27
CA LEU A 189 -13.29 -13.95 6.84
C LEU A 189 -14.52 -14.45 6.07
N SER A 190 -15.64 -14.62 6.77
CA SER A 190 -16.91 -15.03 6.16
C SER A 190 -18.07 -14.46 6.96
N ASN A 191 -19.00 -13.75 6.31
CA ASN A 191 -20.17 -13.16 6.99
C ASN A 191 -19.75 -12.38 8.25
N CYS A 192 -18.84 -11.41 8.06
CA CYS A 192 -18.15 -10.72 9.15
C CYS A 192 -18.37 -9.21 9.08
N SER A 193 -18.77 -8.62 10.21
CA SER A 193 -18.84 -7.16 10.38
C SER A 193 -17.63 -6.66 11.17
N ILE A 194 -16.78 -5.86 10.53
CA ILE A 194 -15.68 -5.15 11.18
C ILE A 194 -16.11 -3.71 11.40
N GLU A 195 -16.23 -3.32 12.67
CA GLU A 195 -16.76 -2.03 13.10
C GLU A 195 -15.68 -1.27 13.85
N MET A 196 -15.29 -0.10 13.36
CA MET A 196 -14.26 0.73 13.95
C MET A 196 -14.88 2.07 14.35
N HIS A 197 -14.84 2.41 15.63
CA HIS A 197 -15.46 3.63 16.16
C HIS A 197 -14.39 4.54 16.72
N SER A 198 -14.13 5.68 16.08
CA SER A 198 -13.08 6.63 16.49
C SER A 198 -11.73 5.94 16.78
N ALA A 199 -11.43 4.90 16.02
CA ALA A 199 -10.19 4.14 16.11
C ALA A 199 -9.13 4.76 15.20
N THR A 200 -7.91 4.91 15.71
CA THR A 200 -6.76 5.35 14.92
C THR A 200 -5.77 4.20 14.81
N LEU A 201 -5.61 3.63 13.62
CA LEU A 201 -4.61 2.60 13.36
C LEU A 201 -3.35 3.28 12.83
N VAL A 202 -2.23 3.12 13.54
CA VAL A 202 -0.95 3.76 13.20
C VAL A 202 0.06 2.68 12.81
N TRP A 203 0.48 2.66 11.55
CA TRP A 203 1.52 1.76 11.06
C TRP A 203 2.90 2.26 11.48
N SER A 204 3.68 1.40 12.12
CA SER A 204 4.97 1.81 12.68
C SER A 204 6.03 2.04 11.60
N VAL A 205 6.98 2.93 11.91
CA VAL A 205 8.17 3.21 11.07
C VAL A 205 9.48 2.99 11.83
N ASP A 206 9.40 2.39 13.02
CA ASP A 206 10.53 2.01 13.87
C ASP A 206 11.37 0.87 13.27
N ASN A 207 10.78 0.02 12.45
CA ASN A 207 11.47 -1.08 11.77
C ASN A 207 11.10 -1.17 10.28
N ILE A 208 11.62 -0.24 9.47
CA ILE A 208 11.43 -0.23 8.01
C ILE A 208 11.92 -1.54 7.37
N SER A 209 13.02 -2.12 7.85
CA SER A 209 13.57 -3.38 7.33
C SER A 209 12.59 -4.55 7.49
N TYR A 210 11.84 -4.60 8.59
CA TYR A 210 10.75 -5.57 8.77
C TYR A 210 9.69 -5.40 7.69
N TRP A 211 9.14 -4.19 7.51
CA TRP A 211 8.08 -3.95 6.54
C TRP A 211 8.50 -4.31 5.11
N ARG A 212 9.72 -3.93 4.71
CA ARG A 212 10.26 -4.22 3.38
C ARG A 212 10.47 -5.72 3.11
N SER A 213 10.71 -6.51 4.16
CA SER A 213 10.98 -7.95 4.05
C SER A 213 9.77 -8.84 4.36
N ARG A 214 8.74 -8.31 5.04
CA ARG A 214 7.59 -9.09 5.51
C ARG A 214 6.26 -8.73 4.88
N CYS A 215 6.15 -7.61 4.17
CA CYS A 215 4.94 -7.26 3.42
C CYS A 215 4.54 -8.41 2.47
N PHE A 216 3.24 -8.66 2.35
CA PHE A 216 2.72 -9.74 1.51
C PHE A 216 2.82 -9.34 0.03
N SER A 217 3.43 -10.18 -0.80
CA SER A 217 3.45 -9.96 -2.25
C SER A 217 2.03 -9.96 -2.81
N VAL A 218 1.69 -8.93 -3.59
CA VAL A 218 0.43 -8.88 -4.36
C VAL A 218 0.66 -9.24 -5.82
N THR A 219 1.85 -9.73 -6.17
CA THR A 219 2.35 -10.14 -7.50
C THR A 219 2.39 -9.03 -8.57
N TYR A 220 1.38 -8.17 -8.64
CA TYR A 220 1.30 -7.07 -9.59
C TYR A 220 2.47 -6.10 -9.41
N ALA A 221 3.21 -5.86 -10.49
CA ALA A 221 4.38 -4.99 -10.54
C ALA A 221 5.46 -5.27 -9.47
N GLY A 222 5.50 -6.48 -8.90
CA GLY A 222 6.41 -6.81 -7.80
C GLY A 222 6.16 -6.02 -6.51
N ARG A 223 4.94 -5.47 -6.32
CA ARG A 223 4.56 -4.72 -5.13
C ARG A 223 4.10 -5.65 -4.00
N CYS A 224 4.01 -5.09 -2.80
CA CYS A 224 3.57 -5.81 -1.61
C CYS A 224 2.60 -4.95 -0.77
N THR A 225 1.94 -5.56 0.23
CA THR A 225 0.94 -4.89 1.08
C THR A 225 1.16 -5.19 2.56
N ALA A 226 0.75 -4.24 3.41
CA ALA A 226 0.77 -4.38 4.87
C ALA A 226 -0.43 -5.17 5.39
N TRP A 227 -1.60 -5.05 4.74
CA TRP A 227 -2.83 -5.74 5.15
C TRP A 227 -3.56 -6.36 3.96
N LEU A 228 -3.67 -7.68 3.94
CA LEU A 228 -4.58 -8.42 3.06
C LEU A 228 -5.95 -8.58 3.74
N LEU A 229 -6.97 -7.93 3.20
CA LEU A 229 -8.38 -8.12 3.58
C LEU A 229 -9.08 -8.98 2.52
N GLY A 230 -9.72 -10.08 2.89
CA GLY A 230 -10.40 -10.95 1.94
C GLY A 230 -11.46 -11.81 2.60
N GLY A 231 -12.05 -12.73 1.84
CA GLY A 231 -13.15 -13.56 2.31
C GLY A 231 -14.45 -13.34 1.56
N ARG A 232 -15.58 -13.73 2.16
CA ARG A 232 -16.91 -13.58 1.56
C ARG A 232 -17.87 -12.86 2.51
N ASP A 233 -18.66 -11.92 2.00
CA ASP A 233 -19.67 -11.17 2.78
C ASP A 233 -19.03 -10.46 3.99
N VAL A 234 -18.10 -9.55 3.70
CA VAL A 234 -17.33 -8.82 4.73
C VAL A 234 -17.61 -7.33 4.63
N SER A 235 -17.92 -6.71 5.77
CA SER A 235 -17.99 -5.25 5.88
C SER A 235 -16.87 -4.71 6.78
N LEU A 236 -16.22 -3.62 6.35
CA LEU A 236 -15.25 -2.86 7.13
C LEU A 236 -15.72 -1.40 7.19
N ARG A 237 -16.22 -0.98 8.36
CA ARG A 237 -16.89 0.30 8.56
C ARG A 237 -16.18 1.14 9.62
N GLY A 238 -15.79 2.36 9.24
CA GLY A 238 -15.19 3.36 10.14
C GLY A 238 -16.16 4.45 10.60
N PHE A 239 -17.40 4.42 10.10
CA PHE A 239 -18.49 5.34 10.47
C PHE A 239 -18.13 6.84 10.37
N GLY A 240 -17.18 7.20 9.51
CA GLY A 240 -16.70 8.57 9.32
C GLY A 240 -15.79 9.08 10.44
N THR A 241 -15.40 8.22 11.38
CA THR A 241 -14.63 8.60 12.59
C THR A 241 -13.27 7.92 12.69
N THR A 242 -13.05 6.86 11.92
CA THR A 242 -11.81 6.07 11.95
C THR A 242 -10.71 6.67 11.07
N LEU A 243 -9.48 6.62 11.57
CA LEU A 243 -8.27 7.09 10.90
C LEU A 243 -7.26 5.96 10.72
N PHE A 244 -6.77 5.76 9.50
CA PHE A 244 -5.61 4.94 9.19
C PHE A 244 -4.44 5.87 8.87
N ASP A 245 -3.41 5.85 9.69
CA ASP A 245 -2.19 6.64 9.53
C ASP A 245 -1.02 5.74 9.13
N GLY A 246 -0.56 5.91 7.90
CA GLY A 246 0.53 5.11 7.36
C GLY A 246 1.94 5.56 7.76
N ASN A 247 2.10 6.71 8.43
CA ASN A 247 3.41 7.32 8.69
C ASN A 247 4.28 7.49 7.41
N GLY A 248 3.63 7.89 6.32
CA GLY A 248 4.21 7.93 4.97
C GLY A 248 5.43 8.83 4.77
N GLN A 249 5.68 9.84 5.62
CA GLN A 249 6.82 10.76 5.43
C GLN A 249 8.16 10.01 5.42
N THR A 250 8.37 9.07 6.36
CA THR A 250 9.57 8.22 6.40
C THR A 250 9.76 7.44 5.11
N TRP A 251 8.66 6.95 4.52
CA TRP A 251 8.69 6.20 3.26
C TRP A 251 8.97 7.08 2.05
N ILE A 252 8.46 8.30 2.03
CA ILE A 252 8.72 9.30 0.99
C ILE A 252 10.20 9.70 1.00
N ASP A 253 10.76 9.97 2.18
CA ASP A 253 12.17 10.33 2.32
C ASP A 253 13.11 9.16 2.02
N LEU A 254 12.70 7.92 2.34
CA LEU A 254 13.41 6.72 1.93
C LEU A 254 13.41 6.55 0.40
N ALA A 255 12.28 6.82 -0.25
CA ALA A 255 12.14 6.71 -1.69
C ALA A 255 12.98 7.74 -2.44
N LYS A 256 13.21 8.93 -1.89
CA LYS A 256 13.98 10.01 -2.53
C LYS A 256 13.49 10.33 -3.95
N GLY A 257 12.17 10.27 -4.16
CA GLY A 257 11.53 10.44 -5.47
C GLY A 257 11.65 9.24 -6.42
N GLN A 258 12.27 8.13 -6.01
CA GLN A 258 12.30 6.88 -6.77
C GLN A 258 10.89 6.27 -6.84
N ALA A 259 10.39 6.12 -8.06
CA ALA A 259 9.16 5.40 -8.32
C ALA A 259 9.32 3.89 -8.05
N ASN A 260 8.27 3.25 -7.56
CA ASN A 260 8.18 1.82 -7.29
C ASN A 260 9.34 1.27 -6.43
N LEU A 261 9.80 2.04 -5.43
CA LEU A 261 10.80 1.54 -4.48
C LEU A 261 10.31 0.23 -3.83
N ASP A 262 11.10 -0.83 -3.96
CA ASP A 262 10.76 -2.16 -3.46
C ASP A 262 10.62 -2.21 -1.93
N GLY A 263 9.56 -2.88 -1.49
CA GLY A 263 9.23 -3.07 -0.08
C GLY A 263 8.45 -1.93 0.55
N ARG A 264 8.06 -0.87 -0.19
CA ARG A 264 7.04 0.09 0.28
C ARG A 264 5.67 -0.61 0.26
N PRO A 265 5.03 -0.88 1.41
CA PRO A 265 3.79 -1.63 1.43
C PRO A 265 2.60 -0.78 1.01
N ILE A 266 1.69 -1.33 0.20
CA ILE A 266 0.32 -0.83 0.04
C ILE A 266 -0.39 -0.95 1.39
N SER A 267 -1.10 0.08 1.85
CA SER A 267 -1.70 0.06 3.20
C SER A 267 -2.73 -1.05 3.37
N LEU A 268 -3.68 -1.19 2.44
CA LEU A 268 -4.67 -2.28 2.45
C LEU A 268 -4.94 -2.81 1.03
N THR A 269 -4.89 -4.13 0.88
CA THR A 269 -5.31 -4.80 -0.36
C THR A 269 -6.55 -5.65 -0.10
N VAL A 270 -7.64 -5.39 -0.82
CA VAL A 270 -8.76 -6.31 -0.94
C VAL A 270 -8.31 -7.45 -1.87
N TRP A 271 -8.10 -8.63 -1.29
CA TRP A 271 -7.47 -9.75 -1.94
C TRP A 271 -8.37 -10.97 -1.95
N ARG A 272 -8.72 -11.46 -3.15
CA ARG A 272 -9.60 -12.64 -3.32
C ARG A 272 -10.91 -12.52 -2.52
N GLY A 273 -11.44 -11.31 -2.43
CA GLY A 273 -12.68 -11.00 -1.73
C GLY A 273 -13.90 -11.16 -2.64
N THR A 274 -15.03 -11.58 -2.07
CA THR A 274 -16.34 -11.57 -2.73
C THR A 274 -17.36 -10.89 -1.82
N ASN A 275 -18.15 -9.95 -2.35
CA ASN A 275 -19.10 -9.17 -1.54
C ASN A 275 -18.39 -8.44 -0.38
N ILE A 276 -17.52 -7.50 -0.73
CA ILE A 276 -16.77 -6.70 0.24
C ILE A 276 -17.34 -5.29 0.27
N PHE A 277 -17.61 -4.76 1.46
CA PHE A 277 -18.07 -3.40 1.68
C PHE A 277 -17.09 -2.64 2.58
N ILE A 278 -16.53 -1.52 2.11
CA ILE A 278 -15.64 -0.65 2.88
C ILE A 278 -16.22 0.76 2.92
N ASP A 279 -16.37 1.32 4.12
CA ASP A 279 -17.08 2.59 4.30
C ASP A 279 -16.52 3.47 5.41
N GLY A 280 -16.46 4.78 5.14
CA GLY A 280 -16.33 5.80 6.18
C GLY A 280 -14.99 5.80 6.91
N ILE A 281 -13.88 5.57 6.20
CA ILE A 281 -12.53 5.57 6.77
C ILE A 281 -11.70 6.71 6.17
N THR A 282 -11.00 7.42 7.04
CA THR A 282 -9.99 8.41 6.66
C THR A 282 -8.63 7.74 6.58
N TRP A 283 -7.90 7.96 5.50
CA TRP A 283 -6.54 7.49 5.26
C TRP A 283 -5.59 8.69 5.17
N ARG A 284 -4.50 8.64 5.92
CA ARG A 284 -3.47 9.67 5.91
C ARG A 284 -2.10 9.06 5.72
N MET A 285 -1.28 9.73 4.94
CA MET A 285 0.15 9.46 4.82
C MET A 285 0.44 7.99 4.48
N ALA A 286 -0.09 7.50 3.36
CA ALA A 286 0.16 6.13 2.91
C ALA A 286 1.65 5.87 2.64
N GLN A 287 2.11 4.65 2.93
CA GLN A 287 3.49 4.25 2.69
C GLN A 287 3.79 4.10 1.20
N PHE A 288 2.79 3.67 0.42
CA PHE A 288 2.78 3.51 -1.04
C PHE A 288 1.35 3.83 -1.50
N TRP A 289 0.71 2.99 -2.30
CA TRP A 289 -0.73 3.10 -2.59
C TRP A 289 -1.56 2.98 -1.30
N HIS A 290 -2.62 3.77 -1.19
CA HIS A 290 -3.55 3.66 -0.07
C HIS A 290 -4.27 2.31 -0.14
N THR A 291 -4.86 1.97 -1.29
CA THR A 291 -5.58 0.71 -1.45
C THR A 291 -5.36 0.01 -2.79
N PHE A 292 -5.59 -1.31 -2.82
CA PHE A 292 -5.56 -2.13 -4.02
C PHE A 292 -6.69 -3.17 -4.00
N VAL A 293 -7.40 -3.35 -5.11
CA VAL A 293 -8.42 -4.39 -5.27
C VAL A 293 -7.92 -5.41 -6.27
N ALA A 294 -7.65 -6.62 -5.81
CA ALA A 294 -7.03 -7.66 -6.61
C ALA A 294 -7.75 -9.00 -6.47
N TYR A 295 -7.94 -9.67 -7.61
CA TYR A 295 -8.62 -10.98 -7.68
C TYR A 295 -10.00 -11.01 -7.01
N SER A 296 -10.70 -9.88 -6.97
CA SER A 296 -11.91 -9.72 -6.16
C SER A 296 -13.14 -9.46 -7.01
N GLN A 297 -14.30 -9.80 -6.46
CA GLN A 297 -15.59 -9.61 -7.10
C GLN A 297 -16.59 -8.93 -6.17
N ASN A 298 -17.42 -8.03 -6.73
CA ASN A 298 -18.47 -7.33 -5.99
C ASN A 298 -17.90 -6.59 -4.77
N VAL A 299 -17.08 -5.58 -5.06
CA VAL A 299 -16.42 -4.76 -4.04
C VAL A 299 -17.00 -3.36 -4.11
N THR A 300 -17.58 -2.89 -3.01
CA THR A 300 -18.01 -1.50 -2.85
C THR A 300 -17.12 -0.80 -1.84
N MET A 301 -16.59 0.36 -2.22
CA MET A 301 -15.83 1.22 -1.34
C MET A 301 -16.38 2.65 -1.41
N THR A 302 -16.84 3.20 -0.28
CA THR A 302 -17.55 4.48 -0.27
C THR A 302 -17.19 5.37 0.91
N ASN A 303 -17.40 6.69 0.76
CA ASN A 303 -17.18 7.68 1.81
C ASN A 303 -15.75 7.65 2.38
N LEU A 304 -14.75 7.55 1.50
CA LEU A 304 -13.34 7.52 1.90
C LEU A 304 -12.66 8.87 1.66
N ASP A 305 -11.80 9.26 2.60
CA ASP A 305 -10.99 10.46 2.50
C ASP A 305 -9.51 10.06 2.61
N MET A 306 -8.77 10.20 1.52
CA MET A 306 -7.37 9.80 1.39
C MET A 306 -6.49 11.02 1.14
N SER A 307 -5.44 11.18 1.93
CA SER A 307 -4.52 12.30 1.73
C SER A 307 -3.10 11.93 2.11
N THR A 308 -2.18 12.06 1.16
CA THR A 308 -0.74 11.96 1.38
C THR A 308 -0.06 13.23 0.88
N TRP A 309 0.66 13.90 1.77
CA TRP A 309 1.44 15.10 1.48
C TRP A 309 2.90 14.89 1.91
N THR A 310 3.73 15.89 1.65
CA THR A 310 5.15 15.88 2.00
C THR A 310 5.59 17.31 2.26
N ASN A 311 6.43 17.50 3.27
CA ASN A 311 7.16 18.75 3.52
C ASN A 311 8.64 18.65 3.11
N SER A 312 9.02 17.53 2.50
CA SER A 312 10.35 17.24 1.99
C SER A 312 10.50 17.75 0.55
N GLN A 313 11.74 17.82 0.08
CA GLN A 313 12.05 18.09 -1.34
C GLN A 313 11.54 16.97 -2.28
N TYR A 314 11.27 15.78 -1.74
CA TYR A 314 10.78 14.64 -2.51
C TYR A 314 9.26 14.62 -2.60
N LYS A 315 8.75 14.35 -3.80
CA LYS A 315 7.32 14.17 -4.07
C LYS A 315 6.81 12.84 -3.47
N SER A 316 5.52 12.79 -3.14
CA SER A 316 4.81 11.61 -2.66
C SER A 316 4.52 10.58 -3.78
N VAL A 317 5.56 10.18 -4.51
CA VAL A 317 5.45 9.28 -5.68
C VAL A 317 4.79 7.94 -5.32
N ASN A 318 3.93 7.46 -6.22
CA ASN A 318 3.15 6.21 -6.10
C ASN A 318 2.35 6.12 -4.79
N THR A 319 1.60 7.18 -4.49
CA THR A 319 0.66 7.22 -3.36
C THR A 319 -0.80 7.12 -3.80
N ASP A 320 -1.05 6.31 -4.83
CA ASP A 320 -2.34 6.15 -5.50
C ASP A 320 -3.50 5.98 -4.52
N GLY A 321 -4.68 6.50 -4.84
CA GLY A 321 -5.88 6.29 -4.01
C GLY A 321 -6.33 4.84 -4.04
N THR A 322 -6.72 4.35 -5.22
CA THR A 322 -6.96 2.92 -5.42
C THR A 322 -6.59 2.43 -6.81
N ASN A 323 -6.18 1.16 -6.86
CA ASN A 323 -5.90 0.44 -8.09
C ASN A 323 -6.83 -0.79 -8.15
N THR A 324 -7.34 -1.15 -9.33
CA THR A 324 -8.04 -2.44 -9.55
C THR A 324 -7.23 -3.33 -10.50
N TRP A 325 -7.21 -4.64 -10.26
CA TRP A 325 -6.52 -5.60 -11.13
C TRP A 325 -7.14 -6.99 -10.99
N ASN A 326 -7.29 -7.73 -12.10
CA ASN A 326 -7.93 -9.06 -12.11
C ASN A 326 -9.25 -9.10 -11.31
N SER A 327 -10.06 -8.05 -11.39
CA SER A 327 -11.23 -7.87 -10.52
C SER A 327 -12.45 -7.44 -11.31
N LYS A 328 -13.64 -7.76 -10.79
CA LYS A 328 -14.89 -7.40 -11.48
C LYS A 328 -15.98 -6.93 -10.55
N ASP A 329 -16.89 -6.13 -11.08
CA ASP A 329 -18.02 -5.57 -10.33
C ASP A 329 -17.51 -4.74 -9.14
N VAL A 330 -16.78 -3.66 -9.42
CA VAL A 330 -16.19 -2.78 -8.40
C VAL A 330 -16.85 -1.41 -8.45
N ARG A 331 -17.37 -0.95 -7.30
CA ARG A 331 -18.01 0.36 -7.15
C ARG A 331 -17.22 1.23 -6.17
N ILE A 332 -16.83 2.41 -6.63
CA ILE A 332 -16.10 3.43 -5.86
C ILE A 332 -16.95 4.70 -5.86
N ALA A 333 -17.34 5.19 -4.67
CA ALA A 333 -18.26 6.33 -4.59
C ALA A 333 -17.99 7.28 -3.43
N ASN A 334 -18.18 8.58 -3.62
CA ASN A 334 -18.07 9.60 -2.57
C ASN A 334 -16.66 9.64 -1.94
N TRP A 335 -15.63 9.86 -2.77
CA TRP A 335 -14.24 9.90 -2.31
C TRP A 335 -13.65 11.29 -2.43
N THR A 336 -12.74 11.60 -1.50
CA THR A 336 -11.75 12.67 -1.68
C THR A 336 -10.36 12.06 -1.65
N VAL A 337 -9.52 12.38 -2.64
CA VAL A 337 -8.16 11.83 -2.75
C VAL A 337 -7.18 12.94 -3.04
N LYS A 338 -6.20 13.13 -2.16
CA LYS A 338 -4.98 13.89 -2.43
C LYS A 338 -3.79 12.93 -2.41
N CYS A 339 -3.10 12.80 -3.53
CA CYS A 339 -1.97 11.89 -3.67
C CYS A 339 -0.94 12.44 -4.65
N GLY A 340 0.20 11.76 -4.78
CA GLY A 340 1.26 12.09 -5.73
C GLY A 340 1.29 11.23 -6.99
N ASP A 341 0.22 10.47 -7.28
CA ASP A 341 0.08 9.58 -8.43
C ASP A 341 -1.41 9.38 -8.77
N ASP A 342 -1.81 8.31 -9.47
CA ASP A 342 -3.20 8.04 -9.90
C ASP A 342 -4.22 8.19 -8.74
N CYS A 343 -5.31 8.93 -8.96
CA CYS A 343 -6.41 9.02 -7.99
C CYS A 343 -7.13 7.67 -7.94
N ILE A 344 -7.60 7.21 -9.11
CA ILE A 344 -8.20 5.90 -9.32
C ILE A 344 -7.59 5.32 -10.60
N SER A 345 -7.08 4.09 -10.52
CA SER A 345 -6.45 3.43 -11.66
C SER A 345 -7.06 2.04 -11.92
N VAL A 346 -7.55 1.82 -13.13
CA VAL A 346 -8.08 0.54 -13.58
C VAL A 346 -7.01 -0.21 -14.36
N LYS A 347 -6.41 -1.24 -13.77
CA LYS A 347 -5.37 -2.07 -14.41
C LYS A 347 -5.99 -3.26 -15.15
N GLY A 348 -5.12 -4.03 -15.81
CA GLY A 348 -5.48 -5.19 -16.62
C GLY A 348 -6.41 -6.18 -15.93
N ASN A 349 -7.24 -6.82 -16.75
CA ASN A 349 -8.26 -7.81 -16.40
C ASN A 349 -9.28 -7.28 -15.39
N SER A 350 -9.67 -6.02 -15.56
CA SER A 350 -10.71 -5.38 -14.75
C SER A 350 -11.95 -5.09 -15.58
N THR A 351 -13.12 -5.49 -15.09
CA THR A 351 -14.40 -5.31 -15.80
C THR A 351 -15.52 -4.83 -14.88
N ASN A 352 -16.50 -4.10 -15.42
CA ASN A 352 -17.63 -3.55 -14.68
C ASN A 352 -17.17 -2.69 -13.49
N ILE A 353 -16.43 -1.63 -13.79
CA ILE A 353 -15.91 -0.69 -12.78
C ILE A 353 -16.72 0.60 -12.86
N HIS A 354 -17.30 1.01 -11.73
CA HIS A 354 -18.08 2.24 -11.64
C HIS A 354 -17.50 3.16 -10.57
N VAL A 355 -17.10 4.35 -10.99
CA VAL A 355 -16.50 5.39 -10.14
C VAL A 355 -17.39 6.63 -10.22
N SER A 356 -17.90 7.07 -9.08
CA SER A 356 -18.86 8.18 -9.04
C SER A 356 -18.62 9.15 -7.89
N ASN A 357 -18.81 10.45 -8.10
CA ASN A 357 -18.70 11.47 -7.04
C ASN A 357 -17.34 11.43 -6.33
N VAL A 358 -16.28 11.69 -7.09
CA VAL A 358 -14.90 11.68 -6.59
C VAL A 358 -14.27 13.06 -6.76
N THR A 359 -13.51 13.51 -5.77
CA THR A 359 -12.69 14.72 -5.88
C THR A 359 -11.21 14.35 -5.77
N CYS A 360 -10.41 14.68 -6.77
CA CYS A 360 -8.98 14.41 -6.79
C CYS A 360 -8.14 15.68 -6.74
N TYR A 361 -7.11 15.71 -5.89
CA TYR A 361 -6.18 16.82 -5.72
C TYR A 361 -4.76 16.36 -6.03
N GLU A 362 -4.03 17.15 -6.82
CA GLU A 362 -2.58 16.97 -7.06
C GLU A 362 -2.19 15.59 -7.63
N SER A 363 -3.13 14.89 -8.26
CA SER A 363 -3.04 13.46 -8.61
C SER A 363 -2.84 13.18 -10.12
N GLY A 364 -2.77 11.91 -10.50
CA GLY A 364 -2.95 11.37 -11.86
C GLY A 364 -4.41 11.29 -12.32
N ALA A 365 -5.36 11.60 -11.43
CA ALA A 365 -6.81 11.56 -11.67
C ALA A 365 -7.31 10.17 -12.08
N MET A 366 -8.20 10.10 -13.08
CA MET A 366 -8.88 8.88 -13.51
C MET A 366 -8.09 8.22 -14.63
N VAL A 367 -7.63 6.99 -14.38
CA VAL A 367 -6.70 6.33 -15.26
C VAL A 367 -7.18 4.93 -15.63
N VAL A 368 -7.17 4.63 -16.92
CA VAL A 368 -7.21 3.27 -17.44
C VAL A 368 -5.77 2.88 -17.78
N GLY A 369 -5.18 2.05 -16.92
CA GLY A 369 -3.87 1.43 -17.09
C GLY A 369 -2.80 1.81 -16.06
N SER A 370 -1.54 1.49 -16.29
CA SER A 370 -1.01 0.93 -17.54
C SER A 370 -1.43 -0.52 -17.81
N ILE A 371 -1.61 -0.83 -19.09
CA ILE A 371 -2.13 -2.12 -19.59
C ILE A 371 -1.15 -2.67 -20.63
N GLY A 372 -0.93 -3.99 -20.60
CA GLY A 372 -0.20 -4.72 -21.64
C GLY A 372 1.32 -4.64 -21.54
N SER A 373 1.86 -4.47 -20.33
CA SER A 373 3.32 -4.43 -20.10
C SER A 373 4.02 -5.72 -20.52
N ASN A 374 3.32 -6.85 -20.45
CA ASN A 374 3.80 -8.15 -20.91
C ASN A 374 3.22 -8.46 -22.29
N SER A 375 4.00 -8.34 -23.36
CA SER A 375 3.54 -8.60 -24.73
C SER A 375 3.15 -10.06 -25.02
N ARG A 376 3.46 -10.99 -24.10
CA ARG A 376 3.07 -12.41 -24.18
C ARG A 376 1.79 -12.75 -23.44
N GLN A 377 1.32 -11.84 -22.57
CA GLN A 377 0.12 -12.04 -21.76
C GLN A 377 -0.82 -10.87 -22.01
N PRO A 378 -1.93 -11.08 -22.74
CA PRO A 378 -2.86 -10.00 -23.01
C PRO A 378 -3.54 -9.53 -21.72
N ASP A 379 -3.75 -8.22 -21.63
CA ASP A 379 -4.54 -7.60 -20.55
C ASP A 379 -5.84 -7.02 -21.12
N TYR A 380 -6.94 -7.21 -20.40
CA TYR A 380 -8.26 -6.78 -20.87
C TYR A 380 -8.89 -5.79 -19.90
N VAL A 381 -9.39 -4.65 -20.39
CA VAL A 381 -10.21 -3.74 -19.58
C VAL A 381 -11.48 -3.40 -20.34
N GLU A 382 -12.62 -3.55 -19.68
CA GLU A 382 -13.91 -3.24 -20.29
C GLU A 382 -14.98 -2.77 -19.31
N ASN A 383 -15.97 -2.04 -19.81
CA ASN A 383 -17.14 -1.59 -19.05
C ASN A 383 -16.73 -0.76 -17.83
N VAL A 384 -16.06 0.37 -18.09
CA VAL A 384 -15.61 1.29 -17.04
C VAL A 384 -16.33 2.62 -17.19
N VAL A 385 -16.91 3.12 -16.11
CA VAL A 385 -17.55 4.43 -16.07
C VAL A 385 -16.93 5.24 -14.94
N PHE A 386 -16.39 6.40 -15.29
CA PHE A 386 -16.04 7.47 -14.37
C PHE A 386 -17.05 8.60 -14.54
N GLU A 387 -17.77 8.97 -13.49
CA GLU A 387 -18.75 10.04 -13.56
C GLU A 387 -18.78 10.98 -12.36
N ASN A 388 -19.13 12.24 -12.60
CA ASN A 388 -19.25 13.27 -11.56
C ASN A 388 -17.94 13.40 -10.77
N VAL A 389 -16.85 13.77 -11.48
CA VAL A 389 -15.51 13.87 -10.88
C VAL A 389 -15.02 15.31 -10.95
N ASN A 390 -14.54 15.81 -9.82
CA ASN A 390 -13.89 17.11 -9.69
C ASN A 390 -12.38 16.94 -9.52
N LEU A 391 -11.58 17.72 -10.23
CA LEU A 391 -10.13 17.63 -10.17
C LEU A 391 -9.50 19.00 -9.94
N ASN A 392 -8.45 19.05 -9.13
CA ASN A 392 -7.69 20.27 -8.92
C ASN A 392 -6.19 20.00 -8.95
N HIS A 393 -5.45 20.83 -9.69
CA HIS A 393 -3.98 20.78 -9.82
C HIS A 393 -3.44 19.40 -10.21
N SER A 394 -4.26 18.58 -10.87
CA SER A 394 -3.88 17.23 -11.27
C SER A 394 -3.02 17.23 -12.53
N SER A 395 -2.32 16.13 -12.74
CA SER A 395 -1.42 15.92 -13.86
C SER A 395 -2.20 15.48 -15.11
N ASN A 396 -3.30 14.77 -14.95
CA ASN A 396 -4.25 14.44 -16.02
C ASN A 396 -5.69 14.59 -15.52
N ALA A 397 -6.68 14.38 -16.39
CA ALA A 397 -8.07 14.22 -15.99
C ALA A 397 -8.64 12.85 -16.40
N ALA A 398 -8.77 12.61 -17.70
CA ALA A 398 -9.27 11.36 -18.28
C ALA A 398 -8.16 10.71 -19.10
N TRP A 399 -7.45 9.76 -18.51
CA TRP A 399 -6.20 9.23 -19.07
C TRP A 399 -6.31 7.74 -19.41
N ILE A 400 -5.93 7.37 -20.62
CA ILE A 400 -5.73 5.97 -21.03
C ILE A 400 -4.26 5.77 -21.39
N LYS A 401 -3.59 4.83 -20.71
CA LYS A 401 -2.16 4.54 -20.92
C LYS A 401 -1.95 3.06 -21.17
N THR A 402 -1.38 2.70 -22.32
CA THR A 402 -1.00 1.32 -22.62
C THR A 402 0.48 1.23 -22.98
N TYR A 403 1.03 0.03 -22.85
CA TYR A 403 2.31 -0.33 -23.47
C TYR A 403 2.08 -0.78 -24.92
N PRO A 404 3.16 -0.99 -25.71
CA PRO A 404 3.10 -1.64 -27.03
C PRO A 404 2.83 -3.16 -26.90
N GLY A 405 1.72 -3.49 -26.25
CA GLY A 405 1.38 -4.83 -25.78
C GLY A 405 0.29 -5.52 -26.60
N THR A 406 -0.40 -6.43 -25.94
CA THR A 406 -1.56 -7.16 -26.47
C THR A 406 -2.71 -7.13 -25.47
N GLY A 407 -3.95 -7.30 -25.95
CA GLY A 407 -5.14 -7.20 -25.11
C GLY A 407 -6.21 -6.33 -25.77
N TYR A 408 -7.07 -5.68 -24.96
CA TYR A 408 -7.95 -4.62 -25.44
C TYR A 408 -8.37 -3.67 -24.30
N VAL A 409 -8.76 -2.46 -24.68
CA VAL A 409 -9.52 -1.53 -23.84
C VAL A 409 -10.81 -1.21 -24.56
N ARG A 410 -11.98 -1.47 -23.96
CA ARG A 410 -13.26 -1.20 -24.62
C ARG A 410 -14.36 -0.69 -23.70
N ASN A 411 -15.29 0.08 -24.25
CA ASN A 411 -16.48 0.55 -23.52
C ASN A 411 -16.11 1.30 -22.23
N ILE A 412 -15.44 2.45 -22.41
CA ILE A 412 -15.02 3.34 -21.33
C ILE A 412 -15.79 4.63 -21.44
N THR A 413 -16.35 5.12 -20.34
CA THR A 413 -17.05 6.42 -20.31
C THR A 413 -16.44 7.32 -19.24
N PHE A 414 -16.06 8.53 -19.63
CA PHE A 414 -15.74 9.63 -18.74
C PHE A 414 -16.83 10.69 -18.89
N ARG A 415 -17.62 10.95 -17.84
CA ARG A 415 -18.78 11.84 -17.93
C ARG A 415 -18.86 12.83 -16.78
N ASN A 416 -19.30 14.07 -17.05
CA ASN A 416 -19.50 15.10 -16.03
C ASN A 416 -18.22 15.36 -15.24
N ILE A 417 -17.14 15.70 -15.95
CA ILE A 417 -15.82 15.91 -15.37
C ILE A 417 -15.52 17.40 -15.34
N ARG A 418 -15.23 17.92 -14.14
CA ARG A 418 -14.87 19.33 -13.93
C ARG A 418 -13.46 19.43 -13.39
N PHE A 419 -12.66 20.33 -13.92
CA PHE A 419 -11.29 20.47 -13.43
C PHE A 419 -10.71 21.88 -13.51
N SER A 420 -9.74 22.15 -12.64
CA SER A 420 -8.93 23.37 -12.66
C SER A 420 -7.45 23.06 -12.70
N ASP A 421 -6.73 23.77 -13.58
CA ASP A 421 -5.26 23.74 -13.66
C ASP A 421 -4.70 22.32 -13.82
N VAL A 422 -5.22 21.58 -14.80
CA VAL A 422 -4.76 20.21 -15.12
C VAL A 422 -3.69 20.23 -16.20
N ASN A 423 -2.59 19.51 -16.01
CA ASN A 423 -1.47 19.51 -16.98
C ASN A 423 -1.90 19.02 -18.37
N GLN A 424 -2.40 17.78 -18.47
CA GLN A 424 -2.90 17.19 -19.70
C GLN A 424 -4.30 16.58 -19.49
N PRO A 425 -5.39 17.33 -19.75
CA PRO A 425 -6.73 16.92 -19.37
C PRO A 425 -7.18 15.58 -19.97
N ILE A 426 -7.27 15.49 -21.30
CA ILE A 426 -7.56 14.23 -21.99
C ILE A 426 -6.27 13.73 -22.64
N TYR A 427 -5.81 12.56 -22.21
CA TYR A 427 -4.58 11.97 -22.73
C TYR A 427 -4.78 10.50 -23.07
N VAL A 428 -4.32 10.08 -24.27
CA VAL A 428 -4.30 8.68 -24.69
C VAL A 428 -2.95 8.38 -25.31
N THR A 429 -2.28 7.35 -24.81
CA THR A 429 -0.98 6.88 -25.34
C THR A 429 -0.91 5.37 -25.41
N SER A 430 -0.30 4.87 -26.50
CA SER A 430 -0.15 3.45 -26.78
C SER A 430 1.25 2.89 -26.42
N CYS A 431 2.12 3.70 -25.81
CA CYS A 431 3.53 3.36 -25.57
C CYS A 431 4.12 4.00 -24.31
N ILE A 432 3.33 4.09 -23.24
CA ILE A 432 3.73 4.79 -22.01
C ILE A 432 5.12 4.33 -21.49
N TYR A 433 5.87 5.29 -20.93
CA TYR A 433 7.25 5.17 -20.43
C TYR A 433 8.35 4.99 -21.49
N SER A 434 8.11 4.22 -22.56
CA SER A 434 9.10 4.04 -23.62
C SER A 434 9.08 5.19 -24.63
N TYR A 435 7.90 5.71 -24.95
CA TYR A 435 7.67 6.70 -26.02
C TYR A 435 8.24 6.28 -27.38
N GLN A 436 8.43 4.96 -27.56
CA GLN A 436 9.04 4.33 -28.71
C GLN A 436 8.11 3.24 -29.23
N ASN A 437 8.16 2.99 -30.54
CA ASN A 437 7.39 1.94 -31.20
C ASN A 437 5.88 2.03 -30.89
N CYS A 438 5.32 3.24 -30.80
CA CYS A 438 3.94 3.46 -30.42
C CYS A 438 2.93 2.81 -31.38
N ASP A 439 3.28 2.79 -32.67
CA ASP A 439 2.50 2.14 -33.72
C ASP A 439 2.60 0.61 -33.71
N SER A 440 3.43 0.03 -32.83
CA SER A 440 3.55 -1.43 -32.68
C SER A 440 2.59 -2.03 -31.64
N SER A 441 1.87 -1.19 -30.87
CA SER A 441 0.87 -1.68 -29.93
C SER A 441 -0.23 -2.41 -30.68
N ARG A 442 -0.60 -3.60 -30.17
CA ARG A 442 -1.70 -4.42 -30.67
C ARG A 442 -2.91 -4.38 -29.74
N ILE A 443 -3.00 -3.36 -28.89
CA ILE A 443 -4.13 -3.15 -27.98
C ILE A 443 -5.11 -2.19 -28.67
N PRO A 444 -6.20 -2.68 -29.29
CA PRO A 444 -7.26 -1.81 -29.75
C PRO A 444 -7.91 -1.11 -28.56
N ILE A 445 -8.05 0.21 -28.66
CA ILE A 445 -8.82 1.04 -27.73
C ILE A 445 -10.10 1.44 -28.46
N THR A 446 -11.24 0.95 -27.98
CA THR A 446 -12.51 1.04 -28.73
C THR A 446 -13.67 1.52 -27.86
N ASN A 447 -14.64 2.20 -28.48
CA ASN A 447 -15.87 2.63 -27.81
C ASN A 447 -15.58 3.42 -26.53
N VAL A 448 -14.86 4.55 -26.66
CA VAL A 448 -14.56 5.45 -25.55
C VAL A 448 -15.36 6.72 -25.68
N ARG A 449 -16.06 7.11 -24.61
CA ARG A 449 -16.93 8.29 -24.57
C ARG A 449 -16.37 9.31 -23.58
N TRP A 450 -16.26 10.56 -24.03
CA TRP A 450 -15.97 11.72 -23.20
C TRP A 450 -17.15 12.68 -23.30
N GLU A 451 -17.85 12.89 -22.19
CA GLU A 451 -19.13 13.61 -22.16
C GLU A 451 -19.14 14.68 -21.07
N ASN A 452 -19.51 15.91 -21.41
CA ASN A 452 -19.62 17.02 -20.45
C ASN A 452 -18.32 17.22 -19.65
N ILE A 453 -17.23 17.50 -20.36
CA ILE A 453 -15.91 17.72 -19.78
C ILE A 453 -15.58 19.20 -19.87
N THR A 454 -15.42 19.86 -18.72
CA THR A 454 -15.20 21.31 -18.65
C THR A 454 -14.12 21.68 -17.66
N GLY A 455 -13.21 22.58 -18.05
CA GLY A 455 -12.18 23.01 -17.12
C GLY A 455 -11.04 23.83 -17.73
N THR A 456 -9.99 24.02 -16.93
CA THR A 456 -8.77 24.72 -17.37
C THR A 456 -7.56 23.80 -17.48
N SER A 457 -6.88 23.82 -18.62
CA SER A 457 -5.58 23.18 -18.81
C SER A 457 -4.45 24.10 -18.35
N ARG A 458 -3.40 23.54 -17.74
CA ARG A 458 -2.23 24.32 -17.27
C ARG A 458 -1.46 24.93 -18.43
N TYR A 459 -1.33 24.17 -19.51
CA TYR A 459 -0.67 24.56 -20.75
C TYR A 459 -1.68 24.60 -21.91
N ASN A 460 -1.21 24.97 -23.09
CA ASN A 460 -2.04 25.14 -24.29
C ASN A 460 -2.55 23.83 -24.92
N VAL A 461 -2.39 22.66 -24.30
CA VAL A 461 -2.92 21.38 -24.80
C VAL A 461 -4.13 20.96 -23.98
N ALA A 462 -5.29 20.87 -24.63
CA ALA A 462 -6.51 20.35 -24.02
C ALA A 462 -6.64 18.83 -24.17
N VAL A 463 -6.24 18.32 -25.34
CA VAL A 463 -6.37 16.91 -25.70
C VAL A 463 -5.10 16.46 -26.44
N GLY A 464 -4.53 15.33 -26.01
CA GLY A 464 -3.45 14.64 -26.70
C GLY A 464 -3.79 13.17 -26.89
N ILE A 465 -3.98 12.72 -28.13
CA ILE A 465 -4.36 11.33 -28.42
C ILE A 465 -3.40 10.76 -29.44
N HIS A 466 -2.58 9.80 -29.02
CA HIS A 466 -1.77 8.98 -29.90
C HIS A 466 -2.17 7.51 -29.78
N CYS A 467 -3.01 7.09 -30.72
CA CYS A 467 -3.35 5.69 -30.92
C CYS A 467 -2.27 5.01 -31.77
N SER A 468 -2.15 3.69 -31.65
CA SER A 468 -1.21 2.90 -32.46
C SER A 468 -1.65 2.85 -33.92
N GLY A 469 -0.74 3.12 -34.87
CA GLY A 469 -0.99 2.88 -36.29
C GLY A 469 -1.28 1.41 -36.63
N GLY A 470 -0.71 0.46 -35.89
CA GLY A 470 -0.97 -0.98 -36.04
C GLY A 470 -2.30 -1.45 -35.41
N ALA A 471 -2.89 -0.64 -34.52
CA ALA A 471 -4.20 -0.87 -33.94
C ALA A 471 -4.94 0.47 -33.71
N PRO A 472 -5.40 1.15 -34.79
CA PRO A 472 -6.02 2.46 -34.68
C PRO A 472 -7.25 2.44 -33.76
N CYS A 473 -7.43 3.52 -32.99
CA CYS A 473 -8.58 3.65 -32.10
C CYS A 473 -9.89 3.76 -32.90
N ASP A 474 -10.97 3.21 -32.35
CA ASP A 474 -12.26 3.13 -33.03
C ASP A 474 -13.43 3.47 -32.10
N GLY A 475 -14.51 4.02 -32.63
CA GLY A 475 -15.71 4.35 -31.86
C GLY A 475 -15.47 5.39 -30.74
N PHE A 476 -14.53 6.32 -30.93
CA PHE A 476 -14.37 7.44 -30.00
C PHE A 476 -15.50 8.45 -30.18
N HIS A 477 -16.04 8.94 -29.06
CA HIS A 477 -17.14 9.89 -29.04
C HIS A 477 -16.87 11.00 -28.02
N PHE A 478 -17.00 12.24 -28.46
CA PHE A 478 -16.77 13.45 -27.68
C PHE A 478 -18.02 14.33 -27.76
N GLU A 479 -18.56 14.67 -26.61
CA GLU A 479 -19.76 15.50 -26.48
C GLU A 479 -19.54 16.55 -25.40
N ASN A 480 -19.82 17.81 -25.72
CA ASN A 480 -19.73 18.95 -24.78
C ASN A 480 -18.36 19.05 -24.07
N ILE A 481 -17.30 19.20 -24.87
CA ILE A 481 -15.92 19.39 -24.38
C ILE A 481 -15.58 20.89 -24.42
N ASP A 482 -15.43 21.51 -23.24
CA ASP A 482 -15.02 22.91 -23.09
C ASP A 482 -13.77 23.02 -22.20
N ILE A 483 -12.59 22.98 -22.83
CA ILE A 483 -11.30 23.02 -22.13
C ILE A 483 -10.53 24.23 -22.61
N LYS A 484 -10.19 25.12 -21.68
CA LYS A 484 -9.50 26.40 -21.97
C LYS A 484 -8.14 26.44 -21.30
N PRO A 485 -7.08 26.94 -21.97
CA PRO A 485 -5.81 27.16 -21.30
C PRO A 485 -5.99 28.18 -20.17
N LYS A 486 -5.46 27.89 -18.98
CA LYS A 486 -5.54 28.76 -17.80
C LYS A 486 -4.95 30.15 -18.07
N ALA A 487 -3.88 30.21 -18.87
CA ALA A 487 -3.23 31.46 -19.28
C ALA A 487 -3.94 32.19 -20.45
N GLY A 488 -5.07 31.68 -20.93
CA GLY A 488 -5.74 32.17 -22.14
C GLY A 488 -5.11 31.67 -23.45
N GLY A 489 -5.68 32.10 -24.58
CA GLY A 489 -5.26 31.67 -25.92
C GLY A 489 -5.99 30.43 -26.43
N ASN A 490 -5.52 29.90 -27.56
CA ASN A 490 -6.15 28.78 -28.26
C ASN A 490 -5.69 27.44 -27.68
N ALA A 491 -6.65 26.57 -27.33
CA ALA A 491 -6.37 25.19 -26.97
C ALA A 491 -5.97 24.37 -28.20
N LYS A 492 -4.91 23.56 -28.05
CA LYS A 492 -4.52 22.53 -29.01
C LYS A 492 -5.25 21.22 -28.70
N VAL A 493 -5.71 20.57 -29.77
CA VAL A 493 -6.31 19.24 -29.78
C VAL A 493 -5.49 18.38 -30.73
N LEU A 494 -4.59 17.56 -30.18
CA LEU A 494 -3.64 16.77 -30.96
C LEU A 494 -4.14 15.35 -31.09
N CYS A 495 -4.20 14.83 -32.32
CA CYS A 495 -4.78 13.51 -32.59
C CYS A 495 -3.98 12.73 -33.64
N SER A 496 -3.79 11.44 -33.41
CA SER A 496 -3.19 10.51 -34.37
C SER A 496 -3.88 9.15 -34.31
N ASN A 497 -4.10 8.54 -35.48
CA ASN A 497 -4.59 7.16 -35.64
C ASN A 497 -5.97 6.87 -35.01
N ILE A 498 -6.91 7.81 -35.13
CA ILE A 498 -8.33 7.62 -34.75
C ILE A 498 -9.13 7.35 -36.03
N LYS A 499 -9.81 6.20 -36.11
CA LYS A 499 -10.69 5.88 -37.22
C LYS A 499 -11.91 6.79 -37.22
N ASN A 500 -12.33 7.23 -38.41
CA ASN A 500 -13.48 8.11 -38.59
C ASN A 500 -13.43 9.34 -37.66
N GLN A 501 -12.24 9.93 -37.46
CA GLN A 501 -12.04 11.04 -36.51
C GLN A 501 -13.02 12.20 -36.73
N ALA A 502 -13.38 12.52 -37.97
CA ALA A 502 -14.35 13.57 -38.29
C ALA A 502 -15.75 13.35 -37.66
N SER A 503 -16.17 12.10 -37.45
CA SER A 503 -17.45 11.77 -36.81
C SER A 503 -17.37 11.58 -35.29
N SER A 504 -16.18 11.72 -34.70
CA SER A 504 -15.99 11.51 -33.26
C SER A 504 -16.56 12.64 -32.39
N GLY A 505 -16.85 13.81 -32.96
CA GLY A 505 -17.22 15.02 -32.22
C GLY A 505 -16.02 15.85 -31.73
N LEU A 506 -14.79 15.40 -32.00
CA LEU A 506 -13.55 16.11 -31.66
C LEU A 506 -12.94 16.78 -32.90
N GLN A 507 -12.66 18.08 -32.83
CA GLN A 507 -11.99 18.85 -33.88
C GLN A 507 -10.48 18.94 -33.59
N CYS A 508 -9.68 18.15 -34.32
CA CYS A 508 -8.24 18.12 -34.12
C CYS A 508 -7.53 19.29 -34.81
N THR A 509 -6.59 19.92 -34.11
CA THR A 509 -5.79 21.07 -34.58
C THR A 509 -4.41 20.65 -35.11
N GLY A 510 -4.02 19.38 -34.96
CA GLY A 510 -2.74 18.87 -35.43
C GLY A 510 -2.48 17.42 -35.03
N PRO A 511 -1.38 16.82 -35.50
CA PRO A 511 -0.99 15.46 -35.15
C PRO A 511 -0.45 15.36 -33.72
N CYS A 512 -0.77 14.27 -33.02
CA CYS A 512 -0.13 13.92 -31.75
C CYS A 512 1.07 13.00 -32.02
N PRO A 513 2.32 13.40 -31.73
CA PRO A 513 3.47 12.54 -31.98
C PRO A 513 3.49 11.34 -31.01
N GLY A 514 4.05 10.20 -31.43
CA GLY A 514 4.21 9.05 -30.52
C GLY A 514 5.12 9.36 -29.32
N SER A 515 6.01 10.34 -29.49
CA SER A 515 6.88 10.87 -28.44
C SER A 515 6.20 11.91 -27.53
N HIS A 516 4.88 12.12 -27.63
CA HIS A 516 4.19 13.08 -26.77
C HIS A 516 4.42 12.72 -25.29
N PRO A 517 4.93 13.65 -24.47
CA PRO A 517 5.34 13.32 -23.12
C PRO A 517 4.12 13.07 -22.22
N GLN A 518 4.29 12.26 -21.17
CA GLN A 518 3.23 12.06 -20.17
C GLN A 518 2.88 13.34 -19.39
N GLN A 519 3.84 14.25 -19.23
CA GLN A 519 3.64 15.52 -18.53
C GLN A 519 4.30 16.64 -19.33
N LEU A 520 3.58 17.74 -19.53
CA LEU A 520 4.13 18.93 -20.16
C LEU A 520 4.86 19.78 -19.12
N SER A 521 5.88 20.49 -19.56
CA SER A 521 6.62 21.49 -18.78
C SER A 521 6.37 22.92 -19.25
N GLY A 522 5.64 23.10 -20.35
CA GLY A 522 5.40 24.36 -21.02
C GLY A 522 4.35 24.23 -22.11
N ASN A 523 3.98 25.36 -22.70
CA ASN A 523 3.23 25.37 -23.96
C ASN A 523 4.05 24.70 -25.06
N VAL A 524 3.39 23.92 -25.91
CA VAL A 524 3.98 23.23 -27.07
C VAL A 524 3.42 23.78 -28.36
#